data_AF-A0A7H8TNX9-F1
#
_entry.id   AF-A0A7H8TNX9-F1
#
_cell.length_a   1.000
_cell.length_b   1.000
_cell.length_c   1.000
_cell.angle_alpha   90.00
_cell.angle_beta   90.00
_cell.angle_gamma   90.00
#
_symmetry.space_group_name_H-M   'P 1'
#
loop_
_entity.id
_entity.type
_entity.pdbx_description
1 polymer ?
#
loop_
_entity_poly.entity_id
_entity_poly.type
_entity_poly.pdbx_seq_one_letter_code
_entity_poly.pdbx_strand_id
1 'polypeptide(L)'
;MALTALPAPQETLTQTNWAELDHALGPATNAPEMLADLLDTSQAVRTRALHDVYGLLHHQNTIYPATVPTALYVAAILPDPRTTRSVDKDSQAFPGNIRAELLAWIDSVGTAVTDEADATGRRIGFPLDEDPPSVAVRAIRPLLFSAALDYIDDTDRHVREAAIAACIPLADHPRLRRHRADLVPLVRQVLGSSQLWQHRERAIDALDAWGEDSSGLEGQRNPFLFCDTDLAPGSFAWRADSIEGFSEEPPF
;
A
#
# COMPACT_ATOMS: atom_id res chain seq x y z
N MET A 1 22.64 10.65 9.01
CA MET A 1 22.63 9.66 10.11
C MET A 1 21.48 8.70 9.86
N ALA A 2 21.69 7.39 9.99
CA ALA A 2 20.58 6.44 9.91
C ALA A 2 19.68 6.61 11.14
N LEU A 3 18.38 6.79 10.93
CA LEU A 3 17.39 6.81 12.01
C LEU A 3 17.38 5.45 12.71
N THR A 4 17.46 5.46 14.04
CA THR A 4 17.47 4.25 14.89
C THR A 4 16.16 4.04 15.62
N ALA A 5 15.27 5.03 15.61
CA ALA A 5 13.93 5.00 16.16
C ALA A 5 12.99 5.84 15.27
N LEU A 6 11.68 5.60 15.38
CA LEU A 6 10.68 6.46 14.76
C LEU A 6 10.71 7.85 15.42
N PRO A 7 10.68 8.95 14.63
CA PRO A 7 10.52 10.29 15.18
C PRO A 7 9.14 10.43 15.84
N ALA A 8 9.00 11.37 16.79
CA ALA A 8 7.66 11.67 17.29
C ALA A 8 6.80 12.26 16.15
N PRO A 9 5.50 11.93 16.04
CA PRO A 9 4.66 12.41 14.94
C PRO A 9 4.72 13.93 14.76
N GLN A 10 4.68 14.69 15.87
CA GLN A 10 4.73 16.15 15.83
C GLN A 10 6.09 16.69 15.35
N GLU A 11 7.19 15.99 15.65
CA GLU A 11 8.52 16.36 15.15
C GLU A 11 8.58 16.19 13.64
N THR A 12 8.04 15.09 13.09
CA THR A 12 7.96 14.91 11.63
C THR A 12 7.16 16.03 10.96
N LEU A 13 6.02 16.43 11.52
CA LEU A 13 5.22 17.51 10.94
C LEU A 13 5.95 18.86 10.95
N THR A 14 6.69 19.16 12.02
CA THR A 14 7.24 20.51 12.26
C THR A 14 8.69 20.70 11.85
N GLN A 15 9.48 19.62 11.79
CA GLN A 15 10.92 19.69 11.46
C GLN A 15 11.24 19.29 10.03
N THR A 16 10.32 18.63 9.33
CA THR A 16 10.45 18.38 7.90
C THR A 16 10.19 19.68 7.13
N ASN A 17 11.12 20.06 6.24
CA ASN A 17 10.92 21.19 5.34
C ASN A 17 10.07 20.77 4.13
N TRP A 18 8.75 20.67 4.34
CA TRP A 18 7.80 20.20 3.34
C TRP A 18 7.75 21.04 2.06
N ALA A 19 8.17 22.30 2.11
CA ALA A 19 8.21 23.16 0.93
C ALA A 19 9.32 22.77 -0.07
N GLU A 20 10.35 22.05 0.38
CA GLU A 20 11.46 21.56 -0.46
C GLU A 20 11.25 20.10 -0.90
N LEU A 21 10.15 19.47 -0.49
CA LEU A 21 9.80 18.11 -0.87
C LEU A 21 8.62 18.16 -1.83
N ASP A 22 8.75 17.47 -2.95
CA ASP A 22 7.62 17.29 -3.85
C ASP A 22 6.77 16.07 -3.48
N HIS A 23 5.50 16.19 -3.80
CA HIS A 23 4.51 15.12 -3.92
C HIS A 23 3.97 15.11 -5.37
N ALA A 24 2.95 14.33 -5.70
CA ALA A 24 2.44 14.17 -7.07
C ALA A 24 2.07 15.49 -7.80
N LEU A 25 1.70 16.54 -7.07
CA LEU A 25 1.26 17.84 -7.63
C LEU A 25 2.25 19.00 -7.38
N GLY A 26 3.53 18.70 -7.09
CA GLY A 26 4.56 19.71 -6.79
C GLY A 26 4.85 19.83 -5.28
N PRO A 27 5.22 21.02 -4.76
CA PRO A 27 5.67 21.17 -3.38
C PRO A 27 4.63 20.71 -2.34
N ALA A 28 5.05 19.88 -1.40
CA ALA A 28 4.20 19.20 -0.43
C ALA A 28 3.80 20.08 0.78
N THR A 29 3.59 21.38 0.56
CA THR A 29 3.30 22.36 1.64
C THR A 29 2.02 22.07 2.42
N ASN A 30 1.07 21.36 1.81
CA ASN A 30 -0.18 20.88 2.41
C ASN A 30 -0.03 19.56 3.20
N ALA A 31 1.10 18.84 3.06
CA ALA A 31 1.28 17.53 3.70
C ALA A 31 1.10 17.54 5.22
N PRO A 32 1.59 18.54 5.98
CA PRO A 32 1.38 18.56 7.43
C PRO A 32 -0.08 18.52 7.86
N GLU A 33 -0.95 19.27 7.18
CA GLU A 33 -2.38 19.32 7.47
C GLU A 33 -3.05 18.00 7.10
N MET A 34 -2.76 17.47 5.90
CA MET A 34 -3.29 16.18 5.44
C MET A 34 -2.92 15.03 6.39
N LEU A 35 -1.68 15.04 6.90
CA LEU A 35 -1.22 14.01 7.84
C LEU A 35 -1.85 14.15 9.22
N ALA A 36 -2.02 15.38 9.73
CA ALA A 36 -2.72 15.62 10.98
C ALA A 36 -4.20 15.18 10.91
N ASP A 37 -4.85 15.41 9.77
CA ASP A 37 -6.25 15.06 9.51
C ASP A 37 -6.53 13.54 9.59
N LEU A 38 -5.51 12.68 9.44
CA LEU A 38 -5.64 11.22 9.67
C LEU A 38 -6.11 10.90 11.10
N LEU A 39 -5.82 11.76 12.07
CA LEU A 39 -6.20 11.56 13.46
C LEU A 39 -7.41 12.43 13.89
N ASP A 40 -8.12 13.02 12.92
CA ASP A 40 -9.26 13.88 13.20
C ASP A 40 -10.43 13.11 13.83
N THR A 41 -11.32 13.84 14.51
CA THR A 41 -12.54 13.26 15.11
C THR A 41 -13.63 12.98 14.06
N SER A 42 -13.69 13.78 13.01
CA SER A 42 -14.61 13.63 11.88
C SER A 42 -14.18 12.49 10.95
N GLN A 43 -15.11 11.58 10.66
CA GLN A 43 -14.88 10.48 9.72
C GLN A 43 -14.64 10.97 8.29
N ALA A 44 -15.36 12.01 7.85
CA ALA A 44 -15.19 12.57 6.51
C ALA A 44 -13.78 13.17 6.33
N VAL A 45 -13.26 13.84 7.37
CA VAL A 45 -11.90 14.43 7.35
C VAL A 45 -10.84 13.35 7.25
N ARG A 46 -10.91 12.31 8.10
CA ARG A 46 -10.00 11.16 8.02
C ARG A 46 -10.05 10.44 6.67
N THR A 47 -11.24 10.29 6.10
CA THR A 47 -11.43 9.62 4.80
C THR A 47 -10.75 10.40 3.69
N ARG A 48 -10.98 11.73 3.63
CA ARG A 48 -10.32 12.60 2.67
C ARG A 48 -8.80 12.58 2.85
N ALA A 49 -8.32 12.69 4.08
CA ALA A 49 -6.89 12.63 4.38
C ALA A 49 -6.25 11.32 3.91
N LEU A 50 -6.92 10.19 4.13
CA LEU A 50 -6.45 8.90 3.66
C LEU A 50 -6.38 8.86 2.13
N HIS A 51 -7.44 9.32 1.45
CA HIS A 51 -7.45 9.43 -0.01
C HIS A 51 -6.29 10.31 -0.53
N ASP A 52 -6.05 11.47 0.10
CA ASP A 52 -5.00 12.39 -0.31
C ASP A 52 -3.59 11.81 -0.08
N VAL A 53 -3.39 11.04 1.00
CA VAL A 53 -2.13 10.32 1.27
C VAL A 53 -1.84 9.28 0.18
N TYR A 54 -2.85 8.54 -0.28
CA TYR A 54 -2.75 7.61 -1.40
C TYR A 54 -2.66 8.29 -2.78
N GLY A 55 -3.23 9.47 -2.94
CA GLY A 55 -3.24 10.18 -4.23
C GLY A 55 -1.99 11.03 -4.47
N LEU A 56 -1.46 11.64 -3.41
CA LEU A 56 -0.41 12.66 -3.52
C LEU A 56 0.94 12.18 -2.99
N LEU A 57 0.95 11.47 -1.86
CA LEU A 57 2.20 11.17 -1.14
C LEU A 57 2.79 9.80 -1.48
N HIS A 58 2.02 8.92 -2.11
CA HIS A 58 2.51 7.70 -2.76
C HIS A 58 1.39 7.09 -3.61
N HIS A 59 1.59 6.97 -4.92
CA HIS A 59 0.58 6.46 -5.85
C HIS A 59 1.23 5.62 -6.97
N GLN A 60 0.59 4.52 -7.37
CA GLN A 60 1.03 3.65 -8.47
C GLN A 60 2.53 3.31 -8.43
N ASN A 61 3.03 2.90 -7.26
CA ASN A 61 4.44 2.58 -7.00
C ASN A 61 5.44 3.73 -7.22
N THR A 62 4.97 4.97 -7.39
CA THR A 62 5.86 6.15 -7.44
C THR A 62 6.23 6.59 -6.03
N ILE A 63 7.52 6.77 -5.79
CA ILE A 63 8.05 7.31 -4.53
C ILE A 63 8.46 8.76 -4.76
N TYR A 64 7.82 9.66 -4.02
CA TYR A 64 8.11 11.09 -4.04
C TYR A 64 9.06 11.46 -2.90
N PRO A 65 9.78 12.60 -2.97
CA PRO A 65 10.57 13.10 -1.85
C PRO A 65 9.77 13.20 -0.54
N ALA A 66 8.48 13.56 -0.61
CA ALA A 66 7.59 13.62 0.55
C ALA A 66 7.13 12.24 1.10
N THR A 67 7.32 11.14 0.35
CA THR A 67 6.89 9.79 0.78
C THR A 67 7.65 9.33 2.04
N VAL A 68 8.95 9.64 2.14
CA VAL A 68 9.79 9.20 3.26
C VAL A 68 9.34 9.75 4.62
N PRO A 69 9.23 11.09 4.82
CA PRO A 69 8.71 11.62 6.08
C PRO A 69 7.26 11.21 6.33
N THR A 70 6.45 11.07 5.27
CA THR A 70 5.08 10.54 5.40
C THR A 70 5.07 9.13 5.98
N ALA A 71 5.93 8.23 5.50
CA ALA A 71 6.00 6.86 6.00
C ALA A 71 6.46 6.77 7.45
N LEU A 72 7.40 7.63 7.85
CA LEU A 72 7.81 7.73 9.24
C LEU A 72 6.66 8.24 10.14
N TYR A 73 5.92 9.26 9.68
CA TYR A 73 4.75 9.76 10.40
C TYR A 73 3.67 8.68 10.55
N VAL A 74 3.29 8.02 9.45
CA VAL A 74 2.26 6.97 9.41
C VAL A 74 2.62 5.83 10.37
N ALA A 75 3.87 5.35 10.33
CA ALA A 75 4.35 4.33 11.26
C ALA A 75 4.29 4.81 12.72
N ALA A 76 4.67 6.06 13.00
CA ALA A 76 4.68 6.62 14.35
C ALA A 76 3.29 6.84 14.96
N ILE A 77 2.24 7.00 14.15
CA ILE A 77 0.86 7.18 14.63
C ILE A 77 0.07 5.89 14.81
N LEU A 78 0.55 4.74 14.32
CA LEU A 78 -0.16 3.46 14.48
C LEU A 78 -0.60 3.16 15.93
N PRO A 79 0.21 3.46 16.98
CA PRO A 79 -0.19 3.23 18.37
C PRO A 79 -1.28 4.17 18.89
N ASP A 80 -1.57 5.28 18.19
CA ASP A 80 -2.61 6.22 18.62
C ASP A 80 -3.99 5.53 18.56
N PRO A 81 -4.77 5.51 19.66
CA PRO A 81 -6.09 4.87 19.67
C PRO A 81 -7.06 5.41 18.62
N ARG A 82 -6.88 6.65 18.15
CA ARG A 82 -7.72 7.23 17.10
C ARG A 82 -7.56 6.49 15.76
N THR A 83 -6.48 5.74 15.58
CA THR A 83 -6.30 4.89 14.40
C THR A 83 -7.23 3.66 14.40
N THR A 84 -7.96 3.34 15.47
CA THR A 84 -9.00 2.29 15.42
C THR A 84 -10.34 2.77 14.85
N ARG A 85 -10.45 4.05 14.47
CA ARG A 85 -11.70 4.64 13.97
C ARG A 85 -11.97 4.26 12.52
N SER A 86 -13.23 4.25 12.13
CA SER A 86 -13.66 4.01 10.75
C SER A 86 -13.29 5.15 9.81
N VAL A 87 -13.25 4.85 8.52
CA VAL A 87 -13.28 5.79 7.39
C VAL A 87 -14.44 5.38 6.49
N ASP A 88 -14.96 6.29 5.67
CA ASP A 88 -15.95 5.94 4.66
C ASP A 88 -15.27 5.13 3.56
N LYS A 89 -15.94 4.07 3.12
CA LYS A 89 -15.41 3.10 2.16
C LYS A 89 -16.40 2.90 1.03
N ASP A 90 -15.90 2.90 -0.20
CA ASP A 90 -16.65 2.36 -1.32
C ASP A 90 -16.62 0.82 -1.27
N SER A 91 -17.36 0.18 -2.18
CA SER A 91 -17.46 -1.29 -2.22
C SER A 91 -16.20 -2.00 -2.71
N GLN A 92 -15.21 -1.26 -3.23
CA GLN A 92 -13.93 -1.77 -3.73
C GLN A 92 -12.77 -1.53 -2.77
N ALA A 93 -12.94 -0.64 -1.79
CA ALA A 93 -11.92 -0.29 -0.82
C ALA A 93 -11.52 -1.46 0.08
N PHE A 94 -10.28 -1.43 0.54
CA PHE A 94 -9.75 -2.37 1.51
C PHE A 94 -10.62 -2.34 2.78
N PRO A 95 -11.04 -3.47 3.38
CA PRO A 95 -11.88 -3.44 4.58
C PRO A 95 -11.09 -3.07 5.85
N GLY A 96 -11.79 -2.64 6.91
CA GLY A 96 -11.18 -2.36 8.22
C GLY A 96 -11.26 -0.90 8.69
N ASN A 97 -10.57 -0.59 9.79
CA ASN A 97 -10.44 0.76 10.33
C ASN A 97 -9.25 1.49 9.67
N ILE A 98 -9.02 2.76 10.05
CA ILE A 98 -7.91 3.54 9.48
C ILE A 98 -6.53 2.93 9.77
N ARG A 99 -6.31 2.22 10.89
CA ARG A 99 -5.03 1.54 11.16
C ARG A 99 -4.74 0.48 10.10
N ALA A 100 -5.75 -0.30 9.73
CA ALA A 100 -5.61 -1.30 8.67
C ALA A 100 -5.24 -0.65 7.32
N GLU A 101 -5.84 0.50 7.00
CA GLU A 101 -5.51 1.30 5.80
C GLU A 101 -4.09 1.87 5.84
N LEU A 102 -3.66 2.38 7.00
CA LEU A 102 -2.30 2.90 7.16
C LEU A 102 -1.24 1.81 7.02
N LEU A 103 -1.53 0.60 7.50
CA LEU A 103 -0.68 -0.58 7.27
C LEU A 103 -0.67 -1.00 5.80
N ALA A 104 -1.83 -0.97 5.12
CA ALA A 104 -1.90 -1.20 3.68
C ALA A 104 -1.14 -0.12 2.88
N TRP A 105 -1.10 1.11 3.36
CA TRP A 105 -0.31 2.17 2.75
C TRP A 105 1.20 1.92 2.95
N ILE A 106 1.62 1.46 4.14
CA ILE A 106 3.00 1.01 4.39
C ILE A 106 3.38 -0.17 3.48
N ASP A 107 2.48 -1.15 3.29
CA ASP A 107 2.67 -2.25 2.33
C ASP A 107 2.92 -1.72 0.91
N SER A 108 2.10 -0.79 0.44
CA SER A 108 2.25 -0.16 -0.88
C SER A 108 3.63 0.51 -1.03
N VAL A 109 4.05 1.30 -0.04
CA VAL A 109 5.37 1.95 -0.04
C VAL A 109 6.50 0.92 -0.03
N GLY A 110 6.38 -0.15 0.77
CA GLY A 110 7.36 -1.22 0.83
C GLY A 110 7.49 -1.97 -0.50
N THR A 111 6.35 -2.23 -1.15
CA THR A 111 6.23 -2.94 -2.44
C THR A 111 7.00 -2.24 -3.55
N ALA A 112 6.90 -0.90 -3.60
CA ALA A 112 7.57 -0.07 -4.61
C ALA A 112 9.10 -0.13 -4.59
N VAL A 113 9.70 -0.63 -3.51
CA VAL A 113 11.17 -0.72 -3.38
C VAL A 113 11.71 -2.14 -3.21
N THR A 114 10.90 -3.17 -3.47
CA THR A 114 11.28 -4.61 -3.38
C THR A 114 12.46 -4.96 -4.28
N ASP A 115 13.08 -6.12 -4.04
CA ASP A 115 14.16 -6.61 -4.90
C ASP A 115 13.63 -6.85 -6.34
N GLU A 116 12.36 -7.28 -6.49
CA GLU A 116 11.69 -7.41 -7.80
C GLU A 116 11.38 -6.04 -8.45
N ALA A 117 10.98 -5.04 -7.66
CA ALA A 117 10.82 -3.67 -8.16
C ALA A 117 12.15 -3.11 -8.69
N ASP A 118 13.28 -3.34 -8.00
CA ASP A 118 14.61 -2.96 -8.49
C ASP A 118 14.99 -3.71 -9.77
N ALA A 119 14.74 -5.02 -9.83
CA ALA A 119 14.98 -5.82 -11.03
C ALA A 119 14.15 -5.34 -12.23
N THR A 120 12.91 -4.94 -11.99
CA THR A 120 12.04 -4.33 -13.02
C THR A 120 12.57 -2.97 -13.45
N GLY A 121 12.86 -2.07 -12.50
CA GLY A 121 13.42 -0.75 -12.76
C GLY A 121 14.68 -0.80 -13.61
N ARG A 122 15.62 -1.70 -13.28
CA ARG A 122 16.84 -1.94 -14.07
C ARG A 122 16.56 -2.36 -15.50
N ARG A 123 15.55 -3.22 -15.74
CA ARG A 123 15.16 -3.66 -17.09
C ARG A 123 14.64 -2.51 -17.96
N ILE A 124 14.00 -1.52 -17.35
CA ILE A 124 13.41 -0.37 -18.06
C ILE A 124 14.23 0.92 -17.96
N GLY A 125 15.43 0.87 -17.36
CA GLY A 125 16.35 2.01 -17.29
C GLY A 125 16.11 2.98 -16.12
N PHE A 126 15.37 2.57 -15.09
CA PHE A 126 15.09 3.33 -13.87
C PHE A 126 15.49 2.53 -12.62
N PRO A 127 16.78 2.30 -12.37
CA PRO A 127 17.24 1.52 -11.22
C PRO A 127 17.00 2.29 -9.90
N LEU A 128 16.61 1.58 -8.84
CA LEU A 128 16.18 2.23 -7.59
C LEU A 128 17.33 2.81 -6.76
N ASP A 129 18.58 2.42 -7.04
CA ASP A 129 19.77 2.99 -6.41
C ASP A 129 20.19 4.35 -6.99
N GLU A 130 19.62 4.74 -8.13
CA GLU A 130 19.79 6.07 -8.73
C GLU A 130 18.65 7.04 -8.37
N ASP A 131 17.57 6.54 -7.73
CA ASP A 131 16.44 7.35 -7.26
C ASP A 131 16.55 7.65 -5.75
N PRO A 132 16.89 8.90 -5.35
CA PRO A 132 17.12 9.23 -3.95
C PRO A 132 15.93 8.93 -3.01
N PRO A 133 14.67 9.23 -3.37
CA PRO A 133 13.50 8.81 -2.58
C PRO A 133 13.42 7.30 -2.35
N SER A 134 13.62 6.47 -3.39
CA SER A 134 13.64 5.01 -3.26
C SER A 134 14.77 4.52 -2.35
N VAL A 135 15.98 5.07 -2.48
CA VAL A 135 17.10 4.76 -1.57
C VAL A 135 16.73 5.09 -0.12
N ALA A 136 16.08 6.24 0.11
CA ALA A 136 15.67 6.65 1.44
C ALA A 136 14.56 5.76 2.03
N VAL A 137 13.58 5.33 1.25
CA VAL A 137 12.57 4.35 1.69
C VAL A 137 13.23 3.01 2.06
N ARG A 138 14.16 2.51 1.24
CA ARG A 138 14.92 1.28 1.54
C ARG A 138 15.68 1.39 2.86
N ALA A 139 16.21 2.56 3.18
CA ALA A 139 16.94 2.81 4.43
C ALA A 139 16.05 2.79 5.68
N ILE A 140 14.78 3.20 5.58
CA ILE A 140 13.84 3.22 6.73
C ILE A 140 13.02 1.93 6.89
N ARG A 141 13.16 0.96 5.98
CA ARG A 141 12.46 -0.34 6.06
C ARG A 141 12.50 -1.01 7.44
N PRO A 142 13.64 -1.07 8.16
CA PRO A 142 13.66 -1.64 9.52
C PRO A 142 12.70 -0.97 10.51
N LEU A 143 12.48 0.34 10.39
CA LEU A 143 11.56 1.08 11.25
C LEU A 143 10.11 0.77 10.89
N LEU A 144 9.79 0.77 9.59
CA LEU A 144 8.45 0.41 9.11
C LEU A 144 8.11 -1.04 9.45
N PHE A 145 9.08 -1.94 9.33
CA PHE A 145 8.91 -3.36 9.65
C PHE A 145 8.60 -3.54 11.13
N SER A 146 9.40 -2.92 12.01
CA SER A 146 9.15 -2.98 13.45
C SER A 146 7.77 -2.45 13.81
N ALA A 147 7.34 -1.34 13.19
CA ALA A 147 6.03 -0.75 13.46
C ALA A 147 4.87 -1.64 12.99
N ALA A 148 4.99 -2.29 11.83
CA ALA A 148 3.99 -3.23 11.33
C ALA A 148 3.97 -4.53 12.15
N LEU A 149 5.13 -5.00 12.59
CA LEU A 149 5.27 -6.25 13.33
C LEU A 149 4.47 -6.25 14.64
N ASP A 150 4.32 -5.09 15.29
CA ASP A 150 3.53 -4.93 16.52
C ASP A 150 2.03 -5.27 16.36
N TYR A 151 1.55 -5.41 15.11
CA TYR A 151 0.13 -5.62 14.79
C TYR A 151 -0.18 -6.98 14.15
N ILE A 152 0.81 -7.88 14.00
CA ILE A 152 0.62 -9.20 13.35
C ILE A 152 -0.28 -10.16 14.16
N ASP A 153 -0.58 -9.82 15.41
CA ASP A 153 -1.48 -10.57 16.30
C ASP A 153 -2.65 -9.68 16.79
N ASP A 154 -2.95 -8.56 16.11
CA ASP A 154 -4.06 -7.67 16.51
C ASP A 154 -5.39 -8.43 16.51
N THR A 155 -6.26 -8.10 17.47
CA THR A 155 -7.60 -8.67 17.58
C THR A 155 -8.50 -8.33 16.39
N ASP A 156 -8.33 -7.14 15.79
CA ASP A 156 -9.00 -6.75 14.56
C ASP A 156 -8.35 -7.52 13.39
N ARG A 157 -9.16 -8.33 12.73
CA ARG A 157 -8.71 -9.17 11.61
C ARG A 157 -8.09 -8.36 10.47
N HIS A 158 -8.66 -7.22 10.12
CA HIS A 158 -8.17 -6.43 8.98
C HIS A 158 -6.85 -5.74 9.31
N VAL A 159 -6.70 -5.30 10.56
CA VAL A 159 -5.40 -4.78 11.06
C VAL A 159 -4.34 -5.88 10.99
N ARG A 160 -4.67 -7.07 11.50
CA ARG A 160 -3.76 -8.22 11.49
C ARG A 160 -3.33 -8.64 10.08
N GLU A 161 -4.29 -8.76 9.15
CA GLU A 161 -4.01 -9.10 7.76
C GLU A 161 -3.15 -8.01 7.08
N ALA A 162 -3.48 -6.72 7.27
CA ALA A 162 -2.69 -5.62 6.72
C ALA A 162 -1.27 -5.55 7.30
N ALA A 163 -1.10 -5.85 8.58
CA ALA A 163 0.20 -5.88 9.25
C ALA A 163 1.12 -6.97 8.66
N ILE A 164 0.59 -8.19 8.50
CA ILE A 164 1.33 -9.30 7.89
C ILE A 164 1.67 -8.97 6.45
N ALA A 165 0.72 -8.41 5.68
CA ALA A 165 0.95 -8.00 4.29
C ALA A 165 2.07 -6.95 4.19
N ALA A 166 2.07 -5.93 5.05
CA ALA A 166 3.11 -4.89 5.09
C ALA A 166 4.49 -5.46 5.45
N CYS A 167 4.57 -6.48 6.30
CA CYS A 167 5.83 -7.11 6.66
C CYS A 167 6.52 -7.81 5.47
N ILE A 168 5.76 -8.30 4.47
CA ILE A 168 6.29 -9.07 3.33
C ILE A 168 7.33 -8.27 2.53
N PRO A 169 7.00 -7.13 1.89
CA PRO A 169 7.98 -6.41 1.07
C PRO A 169 9.07 -5.73 1.91
N LEU A 170 8.79 -5.43 3.18
CA LEU A 170 9.78 -4.86 4.10
C LEU A 170 10.87 -5.90 4.45
N ALA A 171 10.54 -7.18 4.50
CA ALA A 171 11.46 -8.28 4.80
C ALA A 171 12.54 -8.52 3.71
N ASP A 172 12.45 -7.87 2.54
CA ASP A 172 13.50 -7.90 1.51
C ASP A 172 14.81 -7.26 1.98
N HIS A 173 14.73 -6.32 2.94
CA HIS A 173 15.91 -5.70 3.51
C HIS A 173 16.87 -6.78 4.07
N PRO A 174 18.18 -6.78 3.75
CA PRO A 174 19.09 -7.87 4.11
C PRO A 174 19.11 -8.24 5.60
N ARG A 175 18.98 -7.25 6.48
CA ARG A 175 18.92 -7.48 7.95
C ARG A 175 17.61 -8.13 8.42
N LEU A 176 16.55 -8.03 7.64
CA LEU A 176 15.21 -8.51 7.98
C LEU A 176 14.88 -9.86 7.36
N ARG A 177 15.62 -10.32 6.34
CA ARG A 177 15.38 -11.59 5.63
C ARG A 177 15.23 -12.79 6.57
N ARG A 178 15.93 -12.80 7.71
CA ARG A 178 15.80 -13.86 8.74
C ARG A 178 14.38 -13.99 9.31
N HIS A 179 13.60 -12.91 9.33
CA HIS A 179 12.23 -12.90 9.85
C HIS A 179 11.23 -13.55 8.89
N ARG A 180 11.62 -13.84 7.64
CA ARG A 180 10.74 -14.56 6.70
C ARG A 180 10.31 -15.91 7.28
N ALA A 181 11.22 -16.62 7.95
CA ALA A 181 10.89 -17.90 8.61
C ALA A 181 9.78 -17.76 9.66
N ASP A 182 9.75 -16.65 10.40
CA ASP A 182 8.71 -16.36 11.39
C ASP A 182 7.39 -15.92 10.73
N LEU A 183 7.47 -15.26 9.57
CA LEU A 183 6.30 -14.79 8.81
C LEU A 183 5.63 -15.89 7.99
N VAL A 184 6.35 -16.91 7.51
CA VAL A 184 5.82 -17.97 6.64
C VAL A 184 4.54 -18.62 7.19
N PRO A 185 4.46 -19.06 8.46
CA PRO A 185 3.23 -19.60 9.02
C PRO A 185 2.08 -18.59 9.01
N LEU A 186 2.36 -17.32 9.30
CA LEU A 186 1.36 -16.24 9.34
C LEU A 186 0.84 -15.92 7.93
N VAL A 187 1.73 -15.82 6.95
CA VAL A 187 1.37 -15.61 5.55
C VAL A 187 0.47 -16.75 5.06
N ARG A 188 0.87 -18.00 5.30
CA ARG A 188 0.08 -19.16 4.86
C ARG A 188 -1.27 -19.28 5.58
N GLN A 189 -1.29 -19.11 6.90
CA GLN A 189 -2.50 -19.37 7.70
C GLN A 189 -3.47 -18.19 7.73
N VAL A 190 -2.96 -16.95 7.78
CA VAL A 190 -3.79 -15.74 7.91
C VAL A 190 -4.12 -15.17 6.54
N LEU A 191 -3.11 -14.84 5.72
CA LEU A 191 -3.36 -14.26 4.40
C LEU A 191 -3.87 -15.31 3.41
N GLY A 192 -3.28 -16.50 3.42
CA GLY A 192 -3.67 -17.62 2.56
C GLY A 192 -5.11 -18.11 2.78
N SER A 193 -5.71 -17.83 3.95
CA SER A 193 -7.13 -18.11 4.24
C SER A 193 -8.03 -16.86 4.27
N SER A 194 -7.50 -15.71 3.85
CA SER A 194 -8.25 -14.45 3.90
C SER A 194 -9.47 -14.49 2.97
N GLN A 195 -10.52 -13.77 3.37
CA GLN A 195 -11.69 -13.56 2.51
C GLN A 195 -11.37 -12.65 1.33
N LEU A 196 -10.33 -11.83 1.44
CA LEU A 196 -9.82 -11.00 0.37
C LEU A 196 -8.97 -11.85 -0.57
N TRP A 197 -9.32 -11.86 -1.85
CA TRP A 197 -8.54 -12.60 -2.84
C TRP A 197 -7.15 -11.99 -3.00
N GLN A 198 -7.02 -10.67 -2.89
CA GLN A 198 -5.74 -9.96 -2.97
C GLN A 198 -4.74 -10.45 -1.91
N HIS A 199 -5.20 -10.76 -0.70
CA HIS A 199 -4.35 -11.32 0.34
C HIS A 199 -3.95 -12.76 0.06
N ARG A 200 -4.83 -13.56 -0.54
CA ARG A 200 -4.50 -14.93 -0.94
C ARG A 200 -3.47 -14.95 -2.06
N GLU A 201 -3.64 -14.13 -3.10
CA GLU A 201 -2.63 -13.95 -4.15
C GLU A 201 -1.30 -13.45 -3.57
N ARG A 202 -1.35 -12.42 -2.70
CA ARG A 202 -0.15 -11.93 -2.02
C ARG A 202 0.56 -13.01 -1.21
N ALA A 203 -0.18 -13.93 -0.59
CA ALA A 203 0.40 -15.04 0.15
C ALA A 203 1.12 -16.03 -0.77
N ILE A 204 0.51 -16.36 -1.92
CA ILE A 204 1.12 -17.23 -2.95
C ILE A 204 2.41 -16.59 -3.45
N ASP A 205 2.33 -15.34 -3.92
CA ASP A 205 3.49 -14.60 -4.45
C ASP A 205 4.64 -14.53 -3.45
N ALA A 206 4.33 -14.27 -2.18
CA ALA A 206 5.34 -14.17 -1.13
C ALA A 206 6.00 -15.52 -0.82
N LEU A 207 5.22 -16.60 -0.71
CA LEU A 207 5.73 -17.94 -0.44
C LEU A 207 6.60 -18.43 -1.61
N ASP A 208 6.14 -18.25 -2.85
CA ASP A 208 6.90 -18.60 -4.05
C ASP A 208 8.22 -17.83 -4.13
N ALA A 209 8.19 -16.52 -3.88
CA ALA A 209 9.39 -15.68 -3.86
C ALA A 209 10.37 -16.06 -2.75
N TRP A 210 9.89 -16.69 -1.67
CA TRP A 210 10.74 -17.18 -0.57
C TRP A 210 11.17 -18.64 -0.76
N GLY A 211 10.69 -19.32 -1.80
CA GLY A 211 10.97 -20.74 -2.07
C GLY A 211 10.22 -21.70 -1.14
N GLU A 212 9.09 -21.25 -0.60
CA GLU A 212 8.25 -21.98 0.35
C GLU A 212 7.03 -22.61 -0.36
N ASP A 213 6.41 -23.60 0.28
CA ASP A 213 5.24 -24.27 -0.28
C ASP A 213 3.99 -23.36 -0.26
N SER A 214 3.52 -22.98 -1.44
CA SER A 214 2.27 -22.23 -1.68
C SER A 214 1.08 -23.12 -2.06
N SER A 215 1.29 -24.44 -2.20
CA SER A 215 0.25 -25.35 -2.71
C SER A 215 -1.00 -25.37 -1.82
N GLY A 216 -2.16 -25.46 -2.47
CA GLY A 216 -3.47 -25.51 -1.82
C GLY A 216 -4.05 -24.13 -1.48
N LEU A 217 -3.38 -23.05 -1.87
CA LEU A 217 -3.89 -21.68 -1.76
C LEU A 217 -4.63 -21.22 -3.02
N GLU A 218 -4.26 -21.73 -4.21
CA GLU A 218 -4.77 -21.24 -5.52
C GLU A 218 -6.28 -21.52 -5.76
N GLY A 219 -6.90 -22.39 -4.95
CA GLY A 219 -8.29 -22.86 -5.13
C GLY A 219 -9.34 -22.22 -4.22
N GLN A 220 -8.98 -21.30 -3.31
CA GLN A 220 -9.87 -20.92 -2.18
C GLN A 220 -11.04 -19.96 -2.53
N ARG A 221 -11.17 -19.57 -3.81
CA ARG A 221 -12.31 -18.93 -4.51
C ARG A 221 -11.69 -18.10 -5.62
N ASN A 222 -11.89 -18.52 -6.88
CA ASN A 222 -11.53 -17.73 -8.06
C ASN A 222 -12.44 -16.48 -8.10
N PRO A 223 -11.93 -15.26 -7.90
CA PRO A 223 -12.74 -14.04 -7.96
C PRO A 223 -13.24 -13.74 -9.38
N PHE A 224 -12.58 -14.30 -10.40
CA PHE A 224 -12.99 -14.26 -11.79
C PHE A 224 -13.94 -15.39 -12.16
N LEU A 225 -14.44 -16.20 -11.21
CA LEU A 225 -15.49 -17.18 -11.50
C LEU A 225 -16.66 -16.55 -12.27
N PHE A 226 -17.00 -15.28 -11.98
CA PHE A 226 -18.00 -14.53 -12.74
C PHE A 226 -17.58 -14.23 -14.19
N CYS A 227 -16.31 -13.93 -14.44
CA CYS A 227 -15.76 -13.76 -15.80
C CYS A 227 -15.67 -15.08 -16.56
N ASP A 228 -15.41 -16.18 -15.84
CA ASP A 228 -15.33 -17.55 -16.36
C ASP A 228 -16.71 -18.24 -16.46
N THR A 229 -17.77 -17.61 -15.94
CA THR A 229 -19.14 -18.09 -16.17
C THR A 229 -19.52 -17.66 -17.57
N ASP A 230 -19.61 -18.61 -18.51
CA ASP A 230 -20.10 -18.36 -19.86
C ASP A 230 -21.38 -17.53 -19.81
N LEU A 231 -21.28 -16.25 -20.19
CA LEU A 231 -22.45 -15.43 -20.48
C LEU A 231 -23.20 -16.16 -21.59
N ALA A 232 -24.37 -16.72 -21.25
CA ALA A 232 -25.23 -17.37 -22.22
C ALA A 232 -25.35 -16.47 -23.46
N PRO A 233 -25.09 -16.99 -24.67
CA PRO A 233 -25.05 -16.17 -25.88
C PRO A 233 -26.43 -15.58 -26.11
N GLY A 234 -26.63 -14.33 -25.67
CA GLY A 234 -27.92 -13.65 -25.77
C GLY A 234 -28.16 -12.44 -24.86
N SER A 235 -27.36 -12.15 -23.82
CA SER A 235 -27.74 -11.10 -22.86
C SER A 235 -27.28 -9.66 -23.18
N PHE A 236 -26.57 -9.41 -24.28
CA PHE A 236 -26.23 -8.05 -24.69
C PHE A 236 -26.51 -7.84 -26.18
N ALA A 237 -27.78 -7.67 -26.51
CA ALA A 237 -28.17 -7.04 -27.77
C ALA A 237 -27.91 -5.53 -27.65
N TRP A 238 -26.67 -5.12 -27.91
CA TRP A 238 -26.38 -3.73 -28.25
C TRP A 238 -27.16 -3.38 -29.51
N ARG A 239 -28.28 -2.65 -29.35
CA ARG A 239 -28.93 -2.00 -30.49
C ARG A 239 -28.02 -0.85 -30.92
N ALA A 240 -27.30 -1.07 -32.01
CA ALA A 240 -26.70 0.03 -32.76
C ALA A 240 -27.83 0.77 -33.47
N ASP A 241 -28.33 1.85 -32.86
CA ASP A 241 -28.98 2.90 -33.64
C ASP A 241 -27.89 3.57 -34.49
N SER A 242 -28.08 3.53 -35.80
CA SER A 242 -27.22 4.12 -36.81
C SER A 242 -27.14 5.63 -36.62
N ILE A 243 -26.02 6.11 -36.10
CA ILE A 243 -25.66 7.54 -36.18
C ILE A 243 -24.94 7.75 -37.50
N GLU A 244 -25.65 8.35 -38.46
CA GLU A 244 -25.08 8.90 -39.68
C GLU A 244 -23.96 9.90 -39.35
N GLY A 245 -22.87 9.82 -40.11
CA GLY A 245 -21.60 10.48 -39.80
C GLY A 245 -21.64 12.00 -39.80
N PHE A 246 -20.93 12.57 -38.83
CA PHE A 246 -20.38 13.92 -38.94
C PHE A 246 -18.86 13.77 -39.05
N SER A 247 -18.37 13.89 -40.29
CA SER A 247 -16.97 14.19 -40.55
C SER A 247 -16.81 15.71 -40.48
N GLU A 248 -16.16 16.21 -39.43
CA GLU A 248 -15.49 17.51 -39.50
C GLU A 248 -13.99 17.28 -39.29
N GLU A 249 -13.18 17.81 -40.21
CA GLU A 249 -11.73 17.86 -40.09
C GLU A 249 -11.32 18.85 -38.99
N PRO A 250 -10.26 18.53 -38.20
CA PRO A 250 -9.80 19.39 -37.14
C PRO A 250 -9.10 20.66 -37.70
N PRO A 251 -9.30 21.83 -37.07
CA PRO A 251 -8.62 23.05 -37.50
C PRO A 251 -7.18 23.10 -36.95
N PHE A 252 -6.23 22.95 -37.88
CA PHE A 252 -4.78 23.19 -37.81
C PHE A 252 -3.94 22.43 -36.76
#